data_AF-A0A6S7ISN0-F1
#
_entry.id   AF-A0A6S7ISN0-F1
#
_cell.length_a   1.000
_cell.length_b   1.000
_cell.length_c   1.000
_cell.angle_alpha   90.00
_cell.angle_beta   90.00
_cell.angle_gamma   90.00
#
_symmetry.space_group_name_H-M   'P 1'
#
loop_
_entity.id
_entity.type
_entity.pdbx_description
1 polymer ?
#
loop_
_entity_poly.entity_id
_entity_poly.type
_entity_poly.pdbx_seq_one_letter_code
_entity_poly.pdbx_strand_id
1 'polypeptide(L)'
;HVPTSDNPADRASRAGDLSDAELWWRGSNWLKDPERWPDDIVPQPTVESNAEAKLVKSVLAVAVNDGNEADEVLKKFPLQKALRVCAWMRRFANNALHKRGRSRVIGSLTTSELARQRQFYIKRAQENCDLEIDR
;
A
#
# COMPACT_ATOMS: atom_id res chain seq x y z
N HIS A 1 9.54 0.80 25.63
CA HIS A 1 9.24 1.79 26.68
C HIS A 1 10.44 2.73 26.78
N VAL A 2 10.26 4.06 26.62
CA VAL A 2 11.33 5.06 26.79
C VAL A 2 11.14 5.72 28.17
N PRO A 3 12.17 5.79 29.03
CA PRO A 3 12.07 6.46 30.32
C PRO A 3 11.61 7.92 30.18
N THR A 4 10.85 8.42 31.15
CA THR A 4 10.32 9.80 31.17
C THR A 4 11.42 10.85 31.02
N SER A 5 12.61 10.60 31.58
CA SER A 5 13.79 11.47 31.47
C SER A 5 14.32 11.65 30.06
N ASP A 6 14.10 10.65 29.19
CA ASP A 6 14.58 10.63 27.80
C ASP A 6 13.44 10.79 26.79
N ASN A 7 12.21 11.01 27.26
CA ASN A 7 11.04 11.22 26.42
C ASN A 7 10.79 12.73 26.23
N PRO A 8 11.18 13.32 25.08
CA PRO A 8 10.96 14.74 24.83
C PRO A 8 9.48 15.13 24.90
N ALA A 9 8.56 14.23 24.56
CA ALA A 9 7.13 14.49 24.56
C ALA A 9 6.51 14.62 25.95
N ASP A 10 7.17 14.17 27.02
CA ASP A 10 6.64 14.28 28.38
C ASP A 10 6.53 15.74 28.85
N ARG A 11 7.48 16.59 28.45
CA ARG A 11 7.45 18.02 28.81
C ARG A 11 6.32 18.77 28.09
N ALA A 12 6.10 18.45 26.81
CA ALA A 12 5.03 19.02 26.01
C ALA A 12 3.64 18.55 26.46
N SER A 13 3.48 17.27 26.82
CA SER A 13 2.19 16.72 27.28
C SER A 13 1.73 17.30 28.62
N ARG A 14 2.67 17.82 29.42
CA ARG A 14 2.42 18.54 30.69
C ARG A 14 2.24 20.05 30.51
N ALA A 15 2.15 20.54 29.27
CA ALA A 15 2.08 21.98 28.95
C ALA A 15 3.26 22.79 29.54
N GLY A 16 4.44 22.17 29.64
CA GLY A 16 5.65 22.83 30.12
C GLY A 16 6.26 23.75 29.05
N ASP A 17 7.01 24.75 29.49
CA ASP A 17 7.76 25.62 28.58
C ASP A 17 8.83 24.83 27.82
N LEU A 18 8.89 25.05 26.50
CA LEU A 18 9.76 24.38 25.55
C LEU A 18 10.94 25.27 25.10
N SER A 19 10.98 26.53 25.52
CA SER A 19 12.05 27.48 25.19
C SER A 19 13.45 26.90 25.50
N ASP A 20 13.63 26.35 26.70
CA ASP A 20 14.87 25.72 27.17
C ASP A 20 14.85 24.17 27.12
N ALA A 21 13.98 23.58 26.31
CA ALA A 21 13.85 22.13 26.20
C ALA A 21 14.82 21.55 25.16
N GLU A 22 16.12 21.53 25.49
CA GLU A 22 17.16 20.94 24.62
C GLU A 22 16.86 19.49 24.23
N LEU A 23 16.26 18.70 25.14
CA LEU A 23 15.83 17.33 24.84
C LEU A 23 14.74 17.28 23.74
N TRP A 24 13.84 18.27 23.70
CA TRP A 24 12.80 18.40 22.66
C TRP A 24 13.41 18.80 21.32
N TRP A 25 14.30 19.79 21.33
CA TRP A 25 14.89 20.33 20.10
C TRP A 25 15.97 19.44 19.49
N ARG A 26 16.76 18.74 20.32
CA ARG A 26 17.91 17.95 19.87
C ARG A 26 17.72 16.44 19.99
N GLY A 27 16.63 15.99 20.64
CA GLY A 27 16.41 14.58 20.94
C GLY A 27 17.38 14.02 22.00
N SER A 28 17.10 12.80 22.45
CA SER A 28 17.95 12.09 23.41
C SER A 28 19.29 11.69 22.79
N ASN A 29 20.30 11.51 23.63
CA ASN A 29 21.66 11.18 23.17
C ASN A 29 21.76 9.79 22.51
N TRP A 30 20.94 8.84 22.95
CA TRP A 30 20.92 7.50 22.36
C TRP A 30 20.31 7.48 20.96
N LEU A 31 19.43 8.44 20.61
CA LEU A 31 18.85 8.51 19.26
C LEU A 31 19.88 8.96 18.22
N LYS A 32 20.90 9.73 18.63
CA LYS A 32 21.98 10.23 17.77
C LYS A 32 23.03 9.18 17.43
N ASP A 33 23.08 8.09 18.18
CA ASP A 33 24.10 7.05 18.08
C ASP A 33 23.45 5.71 17.73
N PRO A 34 23.51 5.26 16.46
CA PRO A 34 22.92 3.99 16.02
C PRO A 34 23.40 2.77 16.82
N GLU A 35 24.59 2.79 17.39
CA GLU A 35 25.11 1.68 18.20
C GLU A 35 24.42 1.58 19.56
N ARG A 36 23.76 2.65 20.01
CA ARG A 36 22.99 2.69 21.27
C ARG A 36 21.51 2.47 21.06
N TRP A 37 21.08 2.16 19.83
CA TRP A 37 19.68 1.90 19.57
C TRP A 37 19.28 0.59 20.24
N PRO A 38 18.06 0.50 20.80
CA PRO A 38 17.51 -0.78 21.22
C PRO A 38 17.50 -1.74 20.03
N ASP A 39 17.72 -3.03 20.30
CA ASP A 39 17.54 -4.06 19.28
C ASP A 39 16.17 -3.91 18.62
N ASP A 40 16.12 -4.12 17.31
CA ASP A 40 14.92 -3.96 16.51
C ASP A 40 13.86 -4.94 17.03
N ILE A 41 12.93 -4.44 17.86
CA ILE A 41 11.87 -5.24 18.44
C ILE A 41 10.92 -5.51 17.30
N VAL A 42 11.10 -6.63 16.60
CA VAL A 42 10.08 -7.14 15.69
C VAL A 42 8.92 -7.61 16.57
N PRO A 43 7.81 -6.84 16.66
CA PRO A 43 6.73 -7.26 17.52
C PRO A 43 6.16 -8.56 16.94
N GLN A 44 6.11 -9.61 17.75
CA GLN A 44 5.42 -10.82 17.33
C GLN A 44 3.93 -10.50 17.21
N PRO A 45 3.26 -10.96 16.14
CA PRO A 45 1.85 -10.69 15.95
C PRO A 45 1.05 -11.29 17.12
N THR A 46 0.32 -10.46 17.86
CA THR A 46 -0.60 -10.96 18.90
C THR A 46 -1.85 -11.57 18.26
N VAL A 47 -2.66 -12.27 19.04
CA VAL A 47 -3.93 -12.86 18.56
C VAL A 47 -4.86 -11.76 18.05
N GLU A 48 -4.91 -10.64 18.77
CA GLU A 48 -5.70 -9.45 18.45
C GLU A 48 -5.20 -8.78 17.17
N SER A 49 -3.88 -8.57 17.05
CA SER A 49 -3.27 -8.00 15.84
C SER A 49 -3.52 -8.88 14.61
N ASN A 50 -3.46 -10.20 14.78
CA ASN A 50 -3.81 -11.15 13.72
C ASN A 50 -5.30 -11.16 13.39
N ALA A 51 -6.18 -11.00 14.38
CA ALA A 51 -7.63 -10.92 14.18
C ALA A 51 -8.02 -9.65 13.41
N GLU A 52 -7.46 -8.49 13.79
CA GLU A 52 -7.62 -7.23 13.06
C GLU A 52 -7.09 -7.35 11.62
N ALA A 53 -5.89 -7.90 11.44
CA ALA A 53 -5.32 -8.10 10.11
C ALA A 53 -6.17 -9.05 9.24
N LYS A 54 -6.75 -10.11 9.83
CA LYS A 54 -7.67 -11.03 9.14
C LYS A 54 -8.98 -10.34 8.79
N LEU A 55 -9.54 -9.54 9.69
CA LEU A 55 -10.76 -8.77 9.45
C LEU A 55 -10.56 -7.80 8.28
N VAL A 56 -9.48 -7.01 8.29
CA VAL A 56 -9.14 -6.08 7.20
C VAL A 56 -8.98 -6.82 5.87
N LYS A 57 -8.29 -7.97 5.86
CA LYS A 57 -8.16 -8.80 4.65
C LYS A 57 -9.50 -9.33 4.15
N SER A 58 -10.39 -9.77 5.04
CA SER A 58 -11.71 -10.29 4.67
C SER A 58 -12.61 -9.21 4.07
N VAL A 59 -12.62 -8.01 4.66
CA VAL A 59 -13.36 -6.85 4.16
C VAL A 59 -12.83 -6.43 2.79
N LEU A 60 -11.50 -6.38 2.62
CA LEU A 60 -10.89 -6.09 1.32
C LEU A 60 -11.23 -7.16 0.27
N ALA A 61 -11.23 -8.44 0.64
CA ALA A 61 -11.55 -9.53 -0.27
C ALA A 61 -13.02 -9.49 -0.72
N VAL A 62 -13.94 -9.13 0.16
CA VAL A 62 -15.37 -8.94 -0.17
C VAL A 62 -15.55 -7.74 -1.11
N ALA A 63 -14.81 -6.65 -0.93
CA ALA A 63 -14.85 -5.50 -1.83
C ALA A 63 -14.31 -5.79 -3.25
N VAL A 64 -13.41 -6.77 -3.40
CA VAL A 64 -12.83 -7.16 -4.70
C VAL A 64 -13.78 -8.04 -5.55
N ASN A 65 -14.89 -8.51 -4.98
CA ASN A 65 -15.77 -9.46 -5.67
C ASN A 65 -16.73 -8.84 -6.70
N ASP A 66 -16.81 -7.51 -6.81
CA ASP A 66 -17.59 -6.88 -7.87
C ASP A 66 -16.71 -6.63 -9.09
N GLY A 67 -16.73 -7.58 -10.02
CA GLY A 67 -16.03 -7.53 -11.31
C GLY A 67 -16.43 -6.38 -12.26
N ASN A 68 -16.92 -5.26 -11.75
CA ASN A 68 -17.44 -4.12 -12.50
C ASN A 68 -16.45 -2.95 -12.59
N GLU A 69 -15.57 -2.71 -11.63
CA GLU A 69 -14.80 -1.46 -11.56
C GLU A 69 -13.86 -1.25 -12.77
N ALA A 70 -13.24 -2.34 -13.21
CA ALA A 70 -12.36 -2.35 -14.38
C ALA A 70 -13.16 -2.15 -15.69
N ASP A 71 -14.38 -2.69 -15.76
CA ASP A 71 -15.28 -2.53 -16.90
C ASP A 71 -15.91 -1.12 -16.93
N GLU A 72 -16.14 -0.50 -15.77
CA GLU A 72 -16.60 0.90 -15.70
C GLU A 72 -15.56 1.86 -16.27
N VAL A 73 -14.26 1.57 -16.09
CA VAL A 73 -13.18 2.35 -16.73
C VAL A 73 -13.26 2.23 -18.26
N LEU A 74 -13.60 1.04 -18.79
CA LEU A 74 -13.79 0.83 -20.23
C LEU A 74 -15.05 1.54 -20.76
N LYS A 75 -16.14 1.60 -19.99
CA LYS A 75 -17.36 2.32 -20.38
C LYS A 75 -17.17 3.84 -20.38
N LYS A 76 -16.39 4.36 -19.44
CA LYS A 76 -16.25 5.81 -19.21
C LYS A 76 -15.23 6.50 -20.12
N PHE A 77 -14.24 5.76 -20.64
CA PHE A 77 -13.13 6.35 -21.39
C PHE A 77 -12.88 5.68 -22.73
N PRO A 78 -12.33 6.41 -23.74
CA PRO A 78 -11.88 5.79 -24.98
C PRO A 78 -10.88 4.66 -24.71
N LEU A 79 -10.94 3.60 -25.54
CA LEU A 79 -10.19 2.36 -25.32
C LEU A 79 -8.71 2.59 -24.98
N GLN A 80 -8.00 3.43 -25.74
CA GLN A 80 -6.58 3.71 -25.48
C GLN A 80 -6.33 4.34 -24.11
N LYS A 81 -7.21 5.24 -23.66
CA LYS A 81 -7.13 5.87 -22.34
C LYS A 81 -7.44 4.84 -21.25
N ALA A 82 -8.49 4.04 -21.42
CA ALA A 82 -8.86 2.98 -20.48
C ALA A 82 -7.73 1.95 -20.32
N LEU A 83 -7.12 1.49 -21.41
CA LEU A 83 -5.98 0.57 -21.37
C LEU A 83 -4.79 1.14 -20.60
N ARG A 84 -4.50 2.45 -20.76
CA ARG A 84 -3.44 3.12 -19.98
C ARG A 84 -3.76 3.19 -18.49
N VAL A 85 -5.00 3.50 -18.13
CA VAL A 85 -5.45 3.52 -16.72
C VAL A 85 -5.31 2.13 -16.10
N CYS A 86 -5.84 1.10 -16.77
CA CYS A 86 -5.76 -0.29 -16.31
C CYS A 86 -4.31 -0.77 -16.20
N ALA A 87 -3.43 -0.36 -17.12
CA ALA A 87 -2.00 -0.68 -17.06
C ALA A 87 -1.34 -0.06 -15.84
N TRP A 88 -1.65 1.20 -15.52
CA TRP A 88 -1.18 1.86 -14.30
C TRP A 88 -1.68 1.18 -13.03
N MET A 89 -2.97 0.85 -12.96
CA MET A 89 -3.54 0.13 -11.82
C MET A 89 -2.84 -1.21 -11.60
N ARG A 90 -2.60 -1.98 -12.69
CA ARG A 90 -1.87 -3.25 -12.62
C ARG A 90 -0.42 -3.07 -12.18
N ARG A 91 0.30 -2.06 -12.71
CA ARG A 91 1.67 -1.75 -12.30
C ARG A 91 1.73 -1.34 -10.83
N PHE A 92 0.79 -0.51 -10.37
CA PHE A 92 0.69 -0.11 -8.98
C PHE A 92 0.49 -1.32 -8.06
N ALA A 93 -0.49 -2.18 -8.37
CA ALA A 93 -0.72 -3.41 -7.62
C ALA A 93 0.54 -4.29 -7.58
N ASN A 94 1.23 -4.46 -8.71
CA ASN A 94 2.50 -5.19 -8.74
C ASN A 94 3.55 -4.52 -7.84
N ASN A 95 3.76 -3.21 -7.92
CA ASN A 95 4.76 -2.54 -7.09
C ASN A 95 4.42 -2.54 -5.60
N ALA A 96 3.13 -2.56 -5.24
CA ALA A 96 2.64 -2.51 -3.86
C ALA A 96 2.58 -3.89 -3.18
N LEU A 97 2.23 -4.95 -3.92
CA LEU A 97 1.98 -6.28 -3.36
C LEU A 97 3.24 -7.16 -3.25
N HIS A 98 4.36 -6.78 -3.90
CA HIS A 98 5.58 -7.59 -3.86
C HIS A 98 6.41 -7.35 -2.59
N LYS A 99 7.02 -8.44 -2.09
CA LYS A 99 7.87 -8.44 -0.88
C LYS A 99 9.06 -7.47 -1.01
N ARG A 100 9.54 -6.97 0.14
CA ARG A 100 10.77 -6.16 0.23
C ARG A 100 11.92 -6.86 -0.50
N GLY A 101 12.62 -6.13 -1.38
CA GLY A 101 13.78 -6.62 -2.14
C GLY A 101 13.59 -6.71 -3.67
N ARG A 102 12.36 -6.65 -4.19
CA ARG A 102 12.16 -6.49 -5.66
C ARG A 102 12.24 -5.01 -6.05
N SER A 103 12.97 -4.73 -7.13
CA SER A 103 12.98 -3.40 -7.75
C SER A 103 11.59 -3.06 -8.26
N ARG A 104 11.09 -1.88 -7.87
CA ARG A 104 9.84 -1.33 -8.39
C ARG A 104 10.02 -0.93 -9.85
N VAL A 105 8.99 -1.13 -10.66
CA VAL A 105 8.97 -0.61 -12.02
C VAL A 105 8.62 0.88 -11.96
N ILE A 106 9.53 1.72 -12.45
CA ILE A 106 9.43 3.18 -12.44
C ILE A 106 9.54 3.70 -13.88
N GLY A 107 8.97 4.88 -14.15
CA GLY A 107 9.04 5.54 -15.46
C GLY A 107 7.75 5.44 -16.26
N SER A 108 7.80 5.72 -17.56
CA SER A 108 6.63 5.69 -18.45
C SER A 108 6.05 4.27 -18.59
N LEU A 109 4.77 4.17 -18.96
CA LEU A 109 4.19 2.88 -19.38
C LEU A 109 4.92 2.34 -20.60
N THR A 110 5.17 1.04 -20.60
CA THR A 110 5.77 0.35 -21.74
C THR A 110 4.68 -0.13 -22.69
N THR A 111 5.07 -0.35 -23.95
CA THR A 111 4.18 -0.95 -24.96
C THR A 111 3.76 -2.36 -24.56
N SER A 112 4.62 -3.11 -23.87
CA SER A 112 4.31 -4.47 -23.41
C SER A 112 3.25 -4.50 -22.32
N GLU A 113 3.21 -3.52 -21.42
CA GLU A 113 2.16 -3.38 -20.42
C GLU A 113 0.80 -3.09 -21.07
N LEU A 114 0.78 -2.20 -22.06
CA LEU A 114 -0.44 -1.88 -22.81
C LEU A 114 -0.94 -3.08 -23.63
N ALA A 115 -0.03 -3.78 -24.31
CA ALA A 115 -0.35 -5.00 -25.05
C ALA A 115 -0.95 -6.07 -24.13
N ARG A 116 -0.40 -6.22 -22.91
CA ARG A 116 -0.93 -7.15 -21.91
C ARG A 116 -2.34 -6.78 -21.46
N GLN A 117 -2.62 -5.50 -21.21
CA GLN A 117 -3.98 -5.06 -20.88
C GLN A 117 -4.95 -5.30 -22.04
N ARG A 118 -4.52 -5.03 -23.28
CA ARG A 118 -5.33 -5.27 -24.46
C ARG A 118 -5.70 -6.74 -24.60
N GLN A 119 -4.71 -7.64 -24.48
CA GLN A 119 -4.94 -9.08 -24.58
C GLN A 119 -5.87 -9.57 -23.47
N PHE A 120 -5.71 -9.05 -22.25
CA PHE A 120 -6.59 -9.39 -21.12
C PHE A 120 -8.05 -9.08 -21.44
N TYR A 121 -8.34 -7.86 -21.93
CA TYR A 121 -9.71 -7.47 -22.25
C TYR A 121 -10.27 -8.16 -23.50
N ILE A 122 -9.43 -8.49 -24.49
CA ILE A 122 -9.87 -9.31 -25.64
C ILE A 122 -10.34 -10.68 -25.15
N LYS A 123 -9.54 -11.38 -24.32
CA LYS A 123 -9.92 -12.68 -23.77
C LYS A 123 -11.19 -12.61 -22.95
N ARG A 124 -11.29 -11.61 -22.06
CA ARG A 124 -12.51 -11.38 -21.25
C ARG A 124 -13.75 -11.13 -22.11
N ALA A 125 -13.62 -10.37 -23.20
CA ALA A 125 -14.74 -10.12 -24.11
C ALA A 125 -15.15 -11.40 -24.87
N GLN A 126 -14.19 -12.22 -25.28
CA GLN A 126 -14.44 -13.52 -25.92
C GLN A 126 -15.18 -14.47 -24.97
N GLU A 127 -14.70 -14.60 -23.72
CA GLU A 127 -15.34 -15.42 -22.68
C GLU A 127 -16.78 -14.98 -22.40
N ASN A 128 -17.05 -13.67 -22.39
CA ASN A 128 -18.41 -13.16 -22.19
C ASN A 128 -19.32 -13.38 -23.41
N CYS A 129 -18.79 -13.34 -24.63
CA CYS A 129 -19.56 -13.67 -25.84
C CYS A 129 -20.00 -15.15 -25.84
N ASP A 130 -19.11 -16.06 -25.47
CA ASP A 130 -19.41 -17.50 -25.48
C ASP A 130 -20.53 -17.85 -24.49
N LEU A 131 -20.64 -17.13 -23.38
CA LEU A 131 -21.69 -17.30 -22.36
C LEU A 131 -23.07 -16.76 -22.79
N GLU A 132 -23.13 -15.84 -23.76
CA GLU A 132 -24.39 -15.33 -24.30
C GLU A 132 -24.94 -16.19 -25.44
N ILE A 133 -24.09 -16.97 -26.11
CA ILE A 133 -24.49 -17.87 -27.22
C ILE A 133 -25.12 -19.17 -26.70
N ASP A 134 -24.76 -19.59 -25.48
CA ASP A 134 -25.31 -20.80 -24.82
C ASP A 134 -26.60 -20.55 -24.00
N ARG A 135 -27.24 -19.37 -24.16
CA ARG A 135 -28.53 -19.02 -23.53
C ARG A 135 -29.63 -18.82 -24.57
#